data_AF-A0A9C9DEC0-F1
#
_entry.id   AF-A0A9C9DEC0-F1
#
_cell.length_a   1.000
_cell.length_b   1.000
_cell.length_c   1.000
_cell.angle_alpha   90.00
_cell.angle_beta   90.00
_cell.angle_gamma   90.00
#
_symmetry.space_group_name_H-M   'P 1'
#
loop_
_entity.id
_entity.type
_entity.pdbx_description
1 polymer ?
#
loop_
_entity_poly.entity_id
_entity_poly.type
_entity_poly.pdbx_seq_one_letter_code
_entity_poly.pdbx_strand_id
1 'polypeptide(L)'
;MEKRYTALRVIGTMYKVLGVIVAILTILAVLGVIGSSIMGRVFLDRFPREFVAPRPGMWHFFGGIFGGLITAFFMLLYGGGLAVTLYAFGEAVYLVIAIEENTRATVTLLREQRRPAPSPSPPPEPDK
;
A
#
# COMPACT_ATOMS: atom_id res chain seq x y z
N MET A 1 1.29 -6.98 -25.18
CA MET A 1 0.91 -6.08 -24.08
C MET A 1 0.23 -4.87 -24.68
N GLU A 2 -1.10 -4.78 -24.63
CA GLU A 2 -1.82 -3.59 -25.10
C GLU A 2 -1.33 -2.37 -24.30
N LYS A 3 -0.79 -1.35 -24.97
CA LYS A 3 -0.29 -0.10 -24.34
C LYS A 3 -1.38 0.63 -23.52
N ARG A 4 -2.65 0.23 -23.63
CA ARG A 4 -3.82 0.88 -23.03
C ARG A 4 -3.81 0.90 -21.49
N TYR A 5 -3.29 -0.13 -20.83
CA TYR A 5 -3.30 -0.18 -19.34
C TYR A 5 -2.08 0.44 -18.68
N THR A 6 -1.16 1.03 -19.46
CA THR A 6 0.08 1.61 -18.93
C THR A 6 -0.22 2.68 -17.88
N ALA A 7 -1.18 3.57 -18.15
CA ALA A 7 -1.57 4.63 -17.21
C ALA A 7 -2.10 4.06 -15.88
N LEU A 8 -2.98 3.05 -15.92
CA LEU A 8 -3.51 2.42 -14.71
C LEU A 8 -2.43 1.68 -13.93
N ARG A 9 -1.49 0.99 -14.59
CA ARG A 9 -0.35 0.36 -13.90
C ARG A 9 0.55 1.39 -13.22
N VAL A 10 0.77 2.54 -13.86
CA VAL A 10 1.53 3.65 -13.26
C VAL A 10 0.81 4.14 -12.00
N ILE A 11 -0.49 4.41 -12.08
CA ILE A 11 -1.30 4.83 -10.92
C ILE A 11 -1.23 3.77 -9.81
N GLY A 12 -1.45 2.49 -10.13
CA GLY A 12 -1.33 1.40 -9.15
C GLY A 12 0.05 1.33 -8.49
N THR A 13 1.13 1.52 -9.27
CA THR A 13 2.50 1.59 -8.74
C THR A 13 2.68 2.78 -7.81
N MET A 14 2.17 3.97 -8.19
CA MET A 14 2.23 5.16 -7.36
C MET A 14 1.56 4.93 -6.01
N TYR A 15 0.37 4.32 -5.97
CA TYR A 15 -0.32 4.00 -4.73
C TYR A 15 0.46 3.01 -3.85
N LYS A 16 1.10 1.99 -4.45
CA LYS A 16 1.99 1.07 -3.71
C LYS A 16 3.18 1.80 -3.10
N VAL A 17 3.86 2.63 -3.90
CA VAL A 17 5.01 3.42 -3.44
C VAL A 17 4.61 4.38 -2.32
N LEU A 18 3.48 5.08 -2.48
CA LEU A 18 2.94 5.94 -1.41
C LEU A 18 2.62 5.14 -0.14
N GLY A 19 2.01 3.96 -0.26
CA GLY A 19 1.75 3.08 0.88
C GLY A 19 3.03 2.69 1.61
N VAL A 20 4.10 2.33 0.89
CA VAL A 20 5.42 2.01 1.47
C VAL A 20 6.03 3.22 2.16
N ILE A 21 5.98 4.40 1.54
CA ILE A 21 6.48 5.65 2.13
C ILE A 21 5.74 5.95 3.43
N VAL A 22 4.41 5.87 3.44
CA VAL A 22 3.61 6.09 4.64
C VAL A 22 3.94 5.06 5.71
N ALA A 23 4.13 3.78 5.35
CA ALA A 23 4.53 2.75 6.31
C ALA A 23 5.85 3.11 7.01
N ILE A 24 6.86 3.51 6.24
CA ILE A 24 8.16 3.92 6.76
C ILE A 24 8.01 5.14 7.68
N LEU A 25 7.30 6.18 7.22
CA LEU A 25 7.07 7.38 8.02
C LEU A 25 6.32 7.08 9.32
N THR A 26 5.33 6.18 9.29
CA THR A 26 4.59 5.75 10.47
C THR A 26 5.50 5.06 11.47
N ILE A 27 6.36 4.14 11.00
CA ILE A 27 7.33 3.44 11.85
C ILE A 27 8.30 4.44 12.47
N LEU A 28 8.87 5.34 11.67
CA LEU A 28 9.80 6.37 12.16
C LEU A 28 9.14 7.29 13.19
N ALA A 29 7.89 7.68 12.96
CA ALA A 29 7.15 8.53 13.89
C ALA A 29 6.86 7.80 15.21
N VAL A 30 6.46 6.53 15.16
CA VAL A 30 6.25 5.69 16.35
C VAL A 30 7.55 5.53 17.14
N LEU A 31 8.67 5.25 16.49
CA LEU A 31 9.98 5.19 17.13
C LEU A 31 10.38 6.54 17.76
N GLY A 32 10.08 7.66 17.09
CA GLY A 32 10.30 9.00 17.62
C GLY A 32 9.47 9.30 18.87
N VAL A 33 8.20 8.90 18.89
CA VAL A 33 7.31 9.06 20.07
C VAL A 33 7.81 8.23 21.24
N ILE A 34 8.17 6.96 21.01
CA ILE A 34 8.69 6.08 22.07
C ILE A 34 10.04 6.60 22.59
N GLY A 35 10.97 6.97 21.70
CA GLY A 35 12.28 7.48 22.05
C GLY A 35 12.22 8.78 22.85
N SER A 36 11.38 9.73 22.43
CA SER A 36 11.16 10.98 23.16
C SER A 36 10.48 10.79 24.51
N SER A 37 9.60 9.80 24.63
CA SER A 37 8.96 9.46 25.92
C SER A 37 9.94 8.89 26.94
N ILE A 38 10.98 8.16 26.49
CA ILE A 38 12.05 7.62 27.34
C ILE A 38 13.08 8.71 27.68
N MET A 39 13.59 9.43 26.67
CA MET A 39 14.62 10.45 26.85
C MET A 39 14.11 11.70 27.58
N GLY A 40 12.85 12.09 27.35
CA GLY A 40 12.24 13.26 27.98
C GLY A 40 12.29 13.20 29.51
N ARG A 41 12.09 12.01 30.10
CA ARG A 41 12.23 11.79 31.55
C ARG A 41 13.64 12.01 32.05
N VAL A 42 14.63 11.40 31.40
CA VAL A 42 16.05 11.50 31.80
C VAL A 42 16.56 12.93 31.76
N PHE A 43 16.08 13.73 30.81
CA PHE A 43 16.45 15.14 30.69
C PHE A 43 15.73 16.01 31.73
N LEU A 44 14.43 15.78 31.96
CA LEU A 44 13.63 16.49 32.97
C LEU A 44 14.09 16.20 34.40
N ASP A 45 14.55 14.98 34.70
CA ASP A 45 15.06 14.59 36.02
C ASP A 45 16.38 15.30 36.41
N ARG A 46 17.10 15.88 35.42
CA ARG A 46 18.35 16.62 35.66
C ARG A 46 18.16 18.13 35.80
N PHE A 47 16.97 18.66 35.53
CA PHE A 47 16.69 20.08 35.75
C PHE A 47 16.18 20.29 37.19
N PRO A 48 16.75 21.26 37.95
CA PRO A 48 16.17 21.68 39.22
C PRO A 48 14.71 22.08 39.01
N ARG A 49 13.80 21.60 39.86
CA ARG A 49 12.34 21.82 39.76
C ARG A 49 11.93 23.30 39.70
N GLU A 50 12.85 24.21 40.00
CA GLU A 50 12.68 25.66 39.95
C GLU A 50 12.68 26.23 38.51
N PHE A 51 13.28 25.55 37.52
CA PHE A 51 13.30 25.99 36.12
C PHE A 51 12.25 25.33 35.23
N VAL A 52 11.57 24.29 35.73
CA VAL A 52 10.53 23.59 34.99
C VAL A 52 9.20 24.26 35.32
N ALA A 53 8.76 25.19 34.48
CA ALA A 53 7.43 25.77 34.58
C ALA A 53 6.39 24.63 34.69
N PRO A 54 5.43 24.68 35.64
CA PRO A 54 4.41 23.65 35.77
C PRO A 54 3.58 23.62 34.49
N ARG A 55 3.86 22.65 33.61
CA ARG A 55 3.05 22.43 32.42
C ARG A 55 1.74 21.77 32.87
N PRO A 56 0.57 22.38 32.60
CA PRO A 56 -0.70 21.94 33.16
C PRO A 56 -1.06 20.50 32.78
N GLY A 57 -1.79 19.84 33.68
CA GLY A 57 -1.92 18.38 33.87
C GLY A 57 -2.31 17.49 32.69
N MET A 58 -2.70 18.04 31.54
CA MET A 58 -2.95 17.23 30.33
C MET A 58 -1.64 16.85 29.62
N TRP A 59 -0.69 17.77 29.55
CA TRP A 59 0.64 17.50 28.98
C TRP A 59 1.48 16.55 29.83
N HIS A 60 1.24 16.49 31.14
CA HIS A 60 1.90 15.54 32.04
C HIS A 60 1.37 14.11 31.86
N PHE A 61 0.07 13.96 31.57
CA PHE A 61 -0.57 12.67 31.33
C PHE A 61 -0.16 12.07 29.97
N PHE A 62 -0.07 12.91 28.92
CA PHE A 62 0.43 12.49 27.61
C PHE A 62 1.97 12.44 27.50
N GLY A 63 2.70 13.15 28.37
CA GLY A 63 4.16 13.19 28.37
C GLY A 63 4.84 12.04 29.13
N GLY A 64 4.09 11.21 29.85
CA GLY A 64 4.60 10.02 30.52
C GLY A 64 4.71 8.81 29.59
N ILE A 65 5.43 7.77 30.03
CA ILE A 65 5.60 6.50 29.28
C ILE A 65 4.26 5.90 28.86
N PHE A 66 3.24 5.95 29.74
CA PHE A 66 1.90 5.47 29.44
C PHE A 66 1.20 6.30 28.34
N GLY A 67 1.34 7.63 28.37
CA GLY A 67 0.82 8.52 27.33
C GLY A 67 1.50 8.27 25.97
N GLY A 68 2.83 8.20 25.96
CA GLY A 68 3.61 7.88 24.78
C GLY A 68 3.26 6.53 24.17
N LEU A 69 3.06 5.50 25.00
CA LEU A 69 2.70 4.15 24.54
C LEU A 69 1.29 4.12 23.93
N ILE A 70 0.31 4.78 24.57
CA ILE A 70 -1.06 4.87 24.05
C ILE A 70 -1.06 5.63 22.72
N THR A 71 -0.37 6.77 22.64
CA THR A 71 -0.25 7.55 21.40
C THR A 71 0.44 6.74 20.30
N ALA A 72 1.54 6.05 20.61
CA ALA A 72 2.25 5.18 19.66
C ALA A 72 1.35 4.05 19.13
N PHE A 73 0.54 3.44 20.01
CA PHE A 73 -0.40 2.39 19.61
C PHE A 73 -1.46 2.89 18.63
N PHE A 74 -2.14 3.99 18.93
CA PHE A 74 -3.13 4.57 18.02
C PHE A 74 -2.51 5.08 16.72
N MET A 75 -1.31 5.65 16.79
CA MET A 75 -0.56 6.10 15.62
C MET A 75 -0.19 4.92 14.72
N LEU A 76 0.23 3.79 15.29
CA LEU A 76 0.52 2.58 14.54
C LEU A 76 -0.74 1.99 13.89
N LEU A 77 -1.87 1.94 14.60
CA LEU A 77 -3.12 1.46 14.04
C LEU A 77 -3.61 2.34 12.89
N TYR A 78 -3.63 3.66 13.09
CA TYR A 78 -4.11 4.60 12.09
C TYR A 78 -3.15 4.69 10.89
N GLY A 79 -1.87 4.95 11.14
CA GLY A 79 -0.85 5.08 10.09
C GLY A 79 -0.58 3.77 9.37
N GLY A 80 -0.52 2.65 10.11
CA GLY A 80 -0.38 1.32 9.54
C GLY A 80 -1.60 0.91 8.72
N GLY A 81 -2.81 1.16 9.23
CA GLY A 81 -4.05 0.92 8.49
C GLY A 81 -4.12 1.74 7.21
N LEU A 82 -3.72 3.02 7.26
CA LEU A 82 -3.65 3.90 6.10
C LEU A 82 -2.62 3.39 5.08
N ALA A 83 -1.42 3.03 5.52
CA ALA A 83 -0.36 2.48 4.66
C ALA A 83 -0.80 1.19 3.95
N VAL A 84 -1.38 0.25 4.70
CA VAL A 84 -1.91 -1.02 4.15
C VAL A 84 -3.03 -0.73 3.15
N THR A 85 -3.92 0.21 3.46
CA THR A 85 -5.02 0.57 2.56
C THR A 85 -4.51 1.15 1.24
N LEU A 86 -3.54 2.08 1.28
CA LEU A 86 -2.91 2.64 0.07
C LEU A 86 -2.23 1.54 -0.76
N TYR A 87 -1.47 0.66 -0.11
CA TYR A 87 -0.79 -0.43 -0.79
C TYR A 87 -1.79 -1.41 -1.42
N ALA A 88 -2.81 -1.82 -0.66
CA ALA A 88 -3.87 -2.72 -1.10
C ALA A 88 -4.70 -2.13 -2.25
N PHE A 89 -4.95 -0.83 -2.24
CA PHE A 89 -5.60 -0.14 -3.36
C PHE A 89 -4.75 -0.23 -4.63
N GLY A 90 -3.44 -0.03 -4.50
CA GLY A 90 -2.50 -0.26 -5.60
C GLY A 90 -2.56 -1.70 -6.13
N GLU A 91 -2.56 -2.71 -5.27
CA GLU A 91 -2.74 -4.12 -5.67
C GLU A 91 -4.09 -4.38 -6.34
N ALA A 92 -5.17 -3.78 -5.85
CA ALA A 92 -6.51 -3.94 -6.42
C ALA A 92 -6.57 -3.46 -7.87
N VAL A 93 -5.89 -2.35 -8.20
CA VAL A 93 -5.78 -1.88 -9.59
C VAL A 93 -5.11 -2.91 -10.49
N TYR A 94 -4.02 -3.52 -10.03
CA TYR A 94 -3.34 -4.59 -10.78
C TYR A 94 -4.23 -5.82 -10.96
N LEU A 95 -4.97 -6.19 -9.92
CA LEU A 95 -5.88 -7.33 -9.96
C LEU A 95 -6.99 -7.13 -10.99
N VAL A 96 -7.60 -5.95 -11.07
CA VAL A 96 -8.63 -5.64 -12.08
C VAL A 96 -8.06 -5.72 -13.49
N ILE A 97 -6.86 -5.16 -13.72
CA ILE A 97 -6.19 -5.25 -15.03
C ILE A 97 -5.93 -6.72 -15.40
N ALA A 98 -5.45 -7.52 -14.46
CA ALA A 98 -5.17 -8.94 -14.69
C ALA A 98 -6.44 -9.72 -15.04
N ILE A 99 -7.57 -9.45 -14.37
CA ILE A 99 -8.87 -10.04 -14.70
C ILE A 99 -9.27 -9.72 -16.14
N GLU A 100 -9.11 -8.46 -16.55
CA GLU A 100 -9.48 -8.03 -17.90
C GLU A 100 -8.59 -8.69 -18.97
N GLU A 101 -7.28 -8.72 -18.75
CA GLU A 101 -6.32 -9.35 -19.65
C GLU A 101 -6.59 -10.86 -19.80
N ASN A 102 -6.87 -11.56 -18.70
CA ASN A 102 -7.24 -12.98 -18.72
C ASN A 102 -8.57 -13.24 -19.43
N THR A 103 -9.55 -12.36 -19.25
CA THR A 103 -10.85 -12.47 -19.91
C THR A 103 -10.70 -12.31 -21.42
N ARG A 104 -9.92 -11.31 -21.89
CA ARG A 104 -9.63 -11.12 -23.32
C ARG A 104 -8.89 -12.31 -23.93
N ALA A 105 -7.87 -12.82 -23.24
CA ALA A 105 -7.14 -14.00 -23.67
C ALA A 105 -8.10 -15.20 -23.84
N THR A 106 -9.00 -15.40 -22.89
CA THR A 106 -10.02 -16.47 -22.95
C THR A 106 -10.94 -16.30 -24.15
N VAL A 107 -11.43 -15.08 -24.43
CA VAL A 107 -12.29 -14.82 -25.60
C VAL A 107 -11.55 -15.12 -26.90
N THR A 108 -10.27 -14.74 -27.02
CA THR A 108 -9.46 -15.02 -28.21
C THR A 108 -9.29 -16.52 -28.42
N LEU A 109 -8.95 -17.28 -27.37
CA LEU A 109 -8.80 -18.73 -27.44
C LEU A 109 -10.10 -19.43 -27.84
N LEU A 110 -11.25 -19.00 -27.28
CA LEU A 110 -12.55 -19.55 -27.62
C LEU A 110 -12.95 -19.26 -29.08
N ARG A 111 -12.54 -18.10 -29.63
CA ARG A 111 -12.74 -17.76 -31.05
C ARG A 111 -11.89 -18.62 -31.97
N GLU A 112 -10.65 -18.89 -31.59
CA GLU A 112 -9.76 -19.78 -32.34
C GLU A 112 -10.28 -21.22 -32.34
N GLN A 113 -10.75 -21.73 -31.20
CA GLN A 113 -11.36 -23.07 -31.10
C GLN A 113 -12.66 -23.20 -31.89
N ARG A 114 -13.46 -22.12 -32.02
CA ARG A 114 -14.70 -22.11 -32.81
C ARG A 114 -14.47 -21.90 -34.31
N ARG A 115 -13.24 -21.64 -34.76
CA ARG A 115 -12.94 -21.47 -36.18
C ARG A 115 -13.09 -22.84 -36.86
N PRO A 116 -14.01 -23.00 -37.86
CA PRO A 116 -14.16 -24.26 -38.56
C PRO A 116 -12.83 -24.67 -39.20
N ALA A 117 -12.55 -25.98 -39.22
CA ALA A 117 -11.40 -26.49 -39.95
C ALA A 117 -11.46 -26.01 -41.41
N PRO A 118 -10.34 -25.60 -42.02
CA PRO A 118 -10.32 -25.21 -43.42
C PRO A 118 -10.91 -26.35 -44.26
N SER A 119 -11.86 -26.01 -45.13
CA SER A 119 -12.49 -26.97 -46.02
C SER A 119 -11.40 -27.73 -46.79
N PRO A 120 -11.45 -29.07 -46.88
CA PRO A 120 -10.49 -29.81 -47.67
C PRO A 120 -10.49 -29.26 -49.10
N SER A 121 -9.31 -28.97 -49.63
CA SER A 121 -9.16 -28.50 -51.01
C SER A 121 -9.80 -29.52 -51.96
N PRO A 122 -10.59 -29.08 -52.96
CA PRO A 122 -11.21 -30.00 -53.91
C PRO A 122 -10.12 -30.85 -54.57
N PRO A 123 -10.38 -32.15 -54.81
CA PRO A 123 -9.41 -33.04 -55.43
C PRO A 123 -8.98 -32.48 -56.79
N PRO A 124 -7.69 -32.65 -57.17
CA PRO A 124 -7.18 -32.14 -58.43
C PRO A 124 -8.02 -32.68 -59.60
N GLU A 125 -8.44 -31.75 -60.46
CA GLU A 125 -9.26 -32.05 -61.64
C GLU A 125 -8.45 -32.96 -62.58
N PRO A 126 -9.01 -34.09 -63.04
CA PRO A 126 -8.28 -35.01 -63.90
C PRO A 126 -7.97 -34.35 -65.25
N ASP A 127 -6.68 -34.36 -65.62
CA ASP A 127 -6.19 -33.91 -66.92
C ASP A 127 -6.95 -34.63 -68.05
N LYS A 128 -7.50 -33.85 -68.98
CA LYS A 128 -8.21 -34.32 -70.17
C LYS A 128 -7.26 -34.71 -71.30
#